data_AF-A0A1Y1X926-F1
#
_entry.id   AF-A0A1Y1X926-F1
#
_cell.length_a   1.000
_cell.length_b   1.000
_cell.length_c   1.000
_cell.angle_alpha   90.00
_cell.angle_beta   90.00
_cell.angle_gamma   90.00
#
_symmetry.space_group_name_H-M   'P 1'
#
loop_
_entity.id
_entity.type
_entity.pdbx_description
1 polymer ?
#
loop_
_entity_poly.entity_id
_entity_poly.type
_entity_poly.pdbx_seq_one_letter_code
_entity_poly.pdbx_strand_id
1 'polypeptide(L)'
;MVNYQCSVDLISEEVQKSLPEGYRVRPLEIEDYAKGHLDCLAQLTTVGEIKKEDYEQRFNYLKDRQDTYASIVIEHVESKRVVASGTLIVERKFIHALGLVCLLY
;
A
#
# COMPACT_ATOMS: atom_id res chain seq x y z
N MET A 1 -17.51 6.18 3.36
CA MET A 1 -16.99 4.80 3.37
C MET A 1 -15.54 4.87 2.95
N VAL A 2 -14.63 4.35 3.77
CA VAL A 2 -13.20 4.38 3.46
C VAL A 2 -12.92 3.34 2.37
N ASN A 3 -12.29 3.75 1.27
CA ASN A 3 -12.03 2.87 0.13
C ASN A 3 -10.59 2.36 0.22
N TYR A 4 -10.41 1.22 0.88
CA TYR A 4 -9.13 0.53 0.98
C TYR A 4 -8.83 -0.33 -0.25
N GLN A 5 -7.54 -0.48 -0.57
CA GLN A 5 -7.04 -1.28 -1.69
C GLN A 5 -7.12 -2.79 -1.41
N CYS A 6 -6.90 -3.22 -0.17
CA CYS A 6 -7.01 -4.61 0.26
C CYS A 6 -7.73 -4.72 1.62
N SER A 7 -8.07 -5.95 2.03
CA SER A 7 -8.75 -6.16 3.32
C SER A 7 -7.85 -5.78 4.49
N VAL A 8 -8.43 -5.11 5.48
CA VAL A 8 -7.74 -4.69 6.73
C VAL A 8 -7.35 -5.91 7.56
N ASP A 9 -8.06 -7.03 7.41
CA ASP A 9 -7.79 -8.28 8.14
C ASP A 9 -6.43 -8.91 7.79
N LEU A 10 -5.80 -8.47 6.70
CA LEU A 10 -4.46 -8.91 6.31
C LEU A 10 -3.35 -8.28 7.16
N ILE A 11 -3.68 -7.28 7.97
CA ILE A 11 -2.74 -6.59 8.85
C ILE A 11 -2.82 -7.21 10.24
N SER A 12 -1.74 -7.85 10.67
CA SER A 12 -1.65 -8.41 12.03
C SER A 12 -1.68 -7.31 13.09
N GLU A 13 -2.49 -7.49 14.12
CA GLU A 13 -2.54 -6.60 15.29
C GLU A 13 -1.18 -6.49 16.00
N GLU A 14 -0.34 -7.52 15.92
CA GLU A 14 1.00 -7.50 16.51
C GLU A 14 1.89 -6.45 15.82
N VAL A 15 1.75 -6.30 14.50
CA VAL A 15 2.48 -5.27 13.73
C VAL A 15 1.98 -3.89 14.10
N GLN A 16 0.67 -3.73 14.33
CA GLN A 16 0.13 -2.45 14.77
C GLN A 16 0.58 -2.08 16.19
N LYS A 17 0.78 -3.07 17.07
CA LYS A 17 1.26 -2.88 18.45
C LYS A 17 2.78 -2.66 18.55
N SER A 18 3.55 -3.14 17.57
CA SER A 18 5.00 -2.92 17.54
C SER A 18 5.40 -1.54 17.03
N LEU A 19 4.47 -0.82 16.40
CA LEU A 19 4.71 0.55 15.94
C LEU A 19 4.72 1.55 17.11
N PRO A 20 5.55 2.61 17.03
CA PRO A 20 5.55 3.67 18.01
C PRO A 20 4.18 4.38 18.11
N GLU A 21 3.91 4.98 19.27
CA GLU A 21 2.70 5.79 19.46
C GLU A 21 2.63 6.90 18.40
N GLY A 22 1.44 7.10 17.83
CA GLY A 22 1.20 8.07 16.75
C GLY A 22 1.37 7.51 15.34
N TYR A 23 1.80 6.26 15.16
CA TYR A 23 1.87 5.61 13.85
C TYR A 23 0.78 4.55 13.68
N ARG A 24 0.15 4.55 12.50
CA ARG A 24 -0.88 3.58 12.14
C ARG A 24 -0.54 2.92 10.81
N VAL A 25 -0.49 1.59 10.79
CA VAL A 25 -0.37 0.83 9.55
C VAL A 25 -1.77 0.51 9.04
N ARG A 26 -1.98 0.68 7.74
CA ARG A 26 -3.26 0.40 7.09
C ARG A 26 -3.09 0.13 5.61
N PRO A 27 -4.09 -0.44 4.92
CA PRO A 27 -4.07 -0.54 3.47
C PRO A 27 -4.03 0.83 2.82
N LEU A 28 -3.51 0.87 1.59
CA LEU A 28 -3.56 2.06 0.75
C LEU A 28 -5.01 2.51 0.54
N GLU A 29 -5.25 3.82 0.61
CA GLU A 29 -6.53 4.46 0.36
C GLU A 29 -6.41 5.41 -0.85
N ILE A 30 -7.51 5.61 -1.58
CA ILE A 30 -7.56 6.55 -2.70
C ILE A 30 -7.19 7.99 -2.31
N GLU A 31 -7.56 8.42 -1.10
CA GLU A 31 -7.25 9.76 -0.58
C GLU A 31 -5.79 9.92 -0.16
N ASP A 32 -4.99 8.85 -0.14
CA ASP A 32 -3.58 8.93 0.22
C ASP A 32 -2.74 9.73 -0.78
N TYR A 33 -3.25 9.92 -2.00
CA TYR A 33 -2.71 10.90 -2.95
C TYR A 33 -2.58 12.30 -2.29
N ALA A 34 -3.63 12.77 -1.61
CA ALA A 34 -3.64 14.06 -0.94
C ALA A 34 -2.85 14.06 0.38
N LYS A 35 -2.62 12.88 0.98
CA LYS A 35 -1.84 12.72 2.22
C LYS A 35 -0.33 12.62 1.98
N GLY A 36 0.14 12.81 0.74
CA GLY A 36 1.56 12.82 0.40
C GLY A 36 2.14 11.44 0.11
N HIS A 37 1.33 10.48 -0.36
CA HIS A 37 1.84 9.16 -0.75
C HIS A 37 2.90 9.24 -1.85
N LEU A 38 2.71 10.09 -2.86
CA LEU A 38 3.68 10.28 -3.94
C LEU A 38 4.97 10.93 -3.43
N ASP A 39 4.87 11.86 -2.47
CA ASP A 39 6.04 12.47 -1.82
C ASP A 39 6.89 11.41 -1.09
N CYS A 40 6.22 10.44 -0.46
CA CYS A 40 6.89 9.31 0.20
C CYS A 40 7.61 8.41 -0.81
N LEU A 41 6.98 8.11 -1.95
CA LEU A 41 7.61 7.32 -3.01
C LEU A 41 8.77 8.07 -3.69
N ALA A 42 8.68 9.41 -3.77
CA ALA A 42 9.72 10.26 -4.34
C ALA A 42 11.05 10.20 -3.56
N GLN A 43 11.02 9.81 -2.29
CA GLN A 43 12.23 9.58 -1.49
C GLN A 43 12.97 8.30 -1.91
N LEU A 44 12.26 7.31 -2.46
CA LEU A 44 12.83 6.05 -2.89
C LEU A 44 13.30 6.09 -4.34
N THR A 45 12.54 6.74 -5.24
CA THR A 45 12.84 6.80 -6.67
C THR A 45 12.15 7.99 -7.34
N THR A 46 12.48 8.26 -8.60
CA THR A 46 11.82 9.31 -9.39
C THR A 46 10.41 8.87 -9.76
N VAL A 47 9.40 9.46 -9.10
CA VAL A 47 7.96 9.16 -9.32
C VAL A 47 7.42 9.85 -10.58
N GLY A 48 7.95 11.03 -10.93
CA GLY A 48 7.42 11.88 -12.01
C GLY A 48 6.14 12.62 -11.62
N GLU A 49 5.55 13.36 -12.56
CA GLU A 49 4.28 14.05 -12.36
C GLU A 49 3.12 13.09 -12.63
N ILE A 50 2.49 12.60 -11.57
CA ILE A 50 1.28 11.76 -11.65
C ILE A 50 0.08 12.62 -11.29
N LYS A 51 -0.91 12.70 -12.18
CA LYS A 51 -2.17 13.41 -11.89
C LYS A 51 -3.07 12.56 -10.99
N LYS A 52 -3.98 13.22 -10.29
CA LYS A 52 -4.96 12.54 -9.42
C LYS A 52 -5.76 11.48 -10.20
N GLU A 53 -6.21 11.79 -11.40
CA GLU A 53 -6.97 10.86 -12.25
C GLU A 53 -6.18 9.58 -12.56
N ASP A 54 -4.90 9.72 -12.91
CA ASP A 54 -4.02 8.58 -13.22
C ASP A 54 -3.77 7.72 -11.97
N TYR A 55 -3.60 8.37 -10.81
CA TYR A 55 -3.48 7.69 -9.53
C TYR A 55 -4.75 6.91 -9.18
N GLU A 56 -5.94 7.51 -9.34
CA GLU A 56 -7.22 6.86 -9.07
C GLU A 56 -7.44 5.66 -10.00
N GLN A 57 -7.10 5.79 -11.29
CA GLN A 57 -7.16 4.67 -12.24
C GLN A 57 -6.22 3.54 -11.82
N ARG A 58 -4.98 3.86 -11.44
CA ARG A 58 -4.01 2.87 -10.95
C ARG A 58 -4.51 2.21 -9.66
N PHE A 59 -5.03 2.98 -8.73
CA PHE A 59 -5.59 2.49 -7.47
C PHE A 59 -6.71 1.49 -7.72
N ASN A 60 -7.66 1.83 -8.60
CA ASN A 60 -8.76 0.93 -8.96
C ASN A 60 -8.27 -0.36 -9.63
N TYR A 61 -7.26 -0.27 -10.50
CA TYR A 61 -6.64 -1.45 -11.11
C TYR A 61 -6.02 -2.40 -10.07
N LEU A 62 -5.33 -1.84 -9.06
CA LEU A 62 -4.72 -2.60 -7.96
C LEU A 62 -5.78 -3.16 -7.01
N LYS A 63 -6.86 -2.42 -6.76
CA LYS A 63 -7.99 -2.85 -5.93
C LYS A 63 -8.79 -4.00 -6.55
N ASP A 64 -8.78 -4.11 -7.87
CA ASP A 64 -9.37 -5.26 -8.57
C ASP A 64 -8.51 -6.54 -8.45
N ARG A 65 -7.21 -6.39 -8.13
CA ARG A 65 -6.20 -7.46 -8.05
C ARG A 65 -5.62 -7.65 -6.64
N GLN A 66 -6.49 -7.63 -5.64
CA GLN A 66 -6.12 -7.77 -4.22
C GLN A 66 -5.46 -9.12 -3.91
N ASP A 67 -5.65 -10.09 -4.79
CA ASP A 67 -5.08 -11.43 -4.74
C ASP A 67 -3.59 -11.46 -5.15
N THR A 68 -3.13 -10.44 -5.87
CA THR A 68 -1.78 -10.31 -6.43
C THR A 68 -1.01 -9.16 -5.80
N TYR A 69 -1.67 -8.02 -5.59
CA TYR A 69 -1.06 -6.80 -5.07
C TYR A 69 -1.69 -6.44 -3.73
N ALA A 70 -0.86 -6.30 -2.69
CA ALA A 70 -1.26 -5.75 -1.41
C ALA A 70 -0.35 -4.57 -1.07
N SER A 71 -0.88 -3.36 -1.24
CA SER A 71 -0.17 -2.11 -0.92
C SER A 71 -0.57 -1.65 0.48
N ILE A 72 0.44 -1.50 1.33
CA ILE A 72 0.30 -1.13 2.74
C ILE A 72 1.02 0.20 2.94
N VAL A 73 0.42 1.07 3.74
CA VAL A 73 1.00 2.37 4.09
C VAL A 73 1.04 2.55 5.60
N ILE A 74 2.04 3.30 6.06
CA ILE A 74 2.11 3.79 7.44
C ILE A 74 1.78 5.28 7.40
N GLU A 75 0.78 5.65 8.18
CA GLU A 75 0.34 7.03 8.38
C GLU A 75 0.77 7.51 9.77
N HIS A 76 1.26 8.74 9.84
CA HIS A 76 1.43 9.44 11.10
C HIS A 76 0.13 10.16 11.48
N VAL A 77 -0.47 9.78 12.61
CA VAL A 77 -1.84 10.14 13.00
C VAL A 77 -2.01 11.64 13.24
N GLU A 78 -1.01 12.30 13.83
CA GLU A 78 -1.09 13.73 14.15
C GLU A 78 -1.03 14.61 12.89
N SER A 79 -0.13 14.26 11.97
CA SER A 79 0.07 15.02 10.73
C SER A 79 -0.84 14.57 9.59
N LYS A 80 -1.51 13.42 9.74
CA LYS A 80 -2.34 12.76 8.71
C LYS A 80 -1.60 12.57 7.38
N ARG A 81 -0.28 12.36 7.45
CA ARG A 81 0.56 12.13 6.26
C ARG A 81 1.04 10.70 6.19
N VAL A 82 1.18 10.21 4.96
CA VAL A 82 1.82 8.93 4.69
C VAL A 82 3.34 9.12 4.85
N VAL A 83 3.93 8.30 5.71
CA VAL A 83 5.37 8.36 6.05
C VAL A 83 6.14 7.14 5.55
N ALA A 84 5.44 6.05 5.25
CA ALA A 84 6.01 4.88 4.60
C ALA A 84 4.98 4.21 3.70
N SER A 85 5.45 3.58 2.63
CA SER A 85 4.67 2.76 1.72
C SER A 85 5.45 1.49 1.42
N GLY A 86 4.76 0.36 1.35
CA GLY A 86 5.32 -0.92 0.93
C GLY A 86 4.31 -1.69 0.10
N THR A 87 4.77 -2.40 -0.92
CA THR A 87 3.88 -3.22 -1.76
C THR A 87 4.34 -4.67 -1.75
N LEU A 88 3.42 -5.53 -1.36
CA LEU A 88 3.58 -6.97 -1.46
C LEU A 88 3.00 -7.47 -2.77
N ILE A 89 3.79 -8.23 -3.51
CA ILE A 89 3.37 -8.86 -4.77
C ILE A 89 3.44 -10.37 -4.61
N VAL A 90 2.32 -11.04 -4.86
CA VAL A 90 2.20 -12.49 -4.89
C VAL A 90 2.26 -12.96 -6.33
N GLU A 91 3.43 -13.46 -6.75
CA GLU A 91 3.65 -14.01 -8.08
C GLU A 91 3.28 -15.50 -8.10
N ARG A 92 2.40 -15.90 -9.02
CA ARG A 92 1.98 -17.30 -9.21
C ARG A 92 2.83 -17.93 -10.30
N LYS A 93 3.47 -19.08 -10.03
CA LYS A 93 4.33 -19.77 -10.99
C LYS A 93 3.83 -21.18 -11.27
N PHE A 94 3.94 -21.63 -12.53
CA PHE A 94 3.63 -23.02 -12.90
C PHE A 94 4.75 -24.00 -12.54
N ILE A 95 5.98 -23.52 -12.43
CA ILE A 95 7.15 -24.31 -12.00
C ILE A 95 7.06 -24.65 -10.50
N HIS A 96 7.51 -25.85 -10.13
CA HIS A 96 7.40 -26.41 -8.76
C HIS A 96 5.96 -26.56 -8.24
N ALA A 97 5.06 -27.14 -9.04
CA ALA A 97 3.70 -27.50 -8.62
C ALA A 97 2.84 -26.33 -8.13
N LEU A 98 2.69 -25.29 -8.96
CA LEU A 98 1.88 -24.09 -8.65
C LEU A 98 2.47 -23.25 -7.50
N GLY A 99 3.79 -23.12 -7.44
CA GLY A 99 4.47 -22.36 -6.39
C GLY A 99 4.05 -20.88 -6.37
N LEU A 100 3.95 -20.33 -5.15
CA LEU A 100 3.74 -18.91 -4.91
C LEU A 100 5.06 -18.29 -4.47
N VAL A 101 5.46 -17.18 -5.09
CA VAL A 101 6.60 -16.38 -4.65
C VAL A 101 6.09 -15.04 -4.16
N CYS A 102 6.57 -14.61 -2.99
CA CYS A 102 6.19 -13.37 -2.35
C CYS A 102 7.36 -12.40 -2.45
N LEU A 103 7.15 -11.23 -3.06
CA LEU A 103 8.16 -10.17 -3.16
C LEU A 103 7.67 -8.92 -2.42
N LEU A 104 8.53 -8.36 -1.56
CA LEU A 104 8.31 -7.10 -0.86
C LEU A 104 9.18 -6.03 -1.50
N TYR A 105 8.54 -4.94 -1.95
CA TYR A 105 9.17 -3.75 -2.51
C TYR A 105 8.80 -2.50 -1.70
#